data_AF-A0A533RIV4-F1
#
_entry.id   AF-A0A533RIV4-F1
#
_cell.length_a   1.000
_cell.length_b   1.000
_cell.length_c   1.000
_cell.angle_alpha   90.00
_cell.angle_beta   90.00
_cell.angle_gamma   90.00
#
_symmetry.space_group_name_H-M   'P 1'
#
loop_
_entity.id
_entity.type
_entity.pdbx_description
1 polymer ?
#
loop_
_entity_poly.entity_id
_entity_poly.type
_entity_poly.pdbx_seq_one_letter_code
_entity_poly.pdbx_strand_id
1 'polypeptide(L)'
;MARPMTITEKILAAHAGLPEVEPGQLVECKLDLVLANDVTAPIAIKEFGKVGVERVFDPARIALVPDHYTPNKDIKSAEQAKMMREFARAQEITHYWEIGCMGVEHALLPEQGVVVPGDVIIGADSHTCTYGALGAFATGVGSTDAAVGMATGEAWFKVPASLKFNVEGESGPWVSAKDVILHVIGMIGVDGALYQAMEFTGSAIRALDMDGRMTICNMAIEAGGKSGIIEVDDVTRAYVAGRAEREPVEYHSDADAAYARVY
;
A
#
# COMPACT_ATOMS: atom_id res chain seq x y z
N MET A 1 23.49 -16.31 13.64
CA MET A 1 23.29 -14.87 13.35
C MET A 1 21.99 -14.79 12.58
N ALA A 2 21.15 -13.80 12.88
CA ALA A 2 19.91 -13.60 12.11
C ALA A 2 20.25 -13.30 10.66
N ARG A 3 19.43 -13.81 9.72
CA ARG A 3 19.60 -13.53 8.29
C ARG A 3 19.39 -12.02 8.00
N PRO A 4 20.27 -11.35 7.22
CA PRO A 4 20.03 -9.98 6.78
C PRO A 4 18.79 -9.83 5.90
N MET A 5 17.86 -8.94 6.25
CA MET A 5 16.56 -8.79 5.58
C MET A 5 16.40 -7.38 4.98
N THR A 6 15.70 -7.31 3.84
CA THR A 6 15.22 -6.02 3.29
C THR A 6 14.12 -5.43 4.17
N ILE A 7 13.83 -4.14 4.01
CA ILE A 7 12.71 -3.48 4.70
C ILE A 7 11.38 -4.23 4.49
N THR A 8 11.12 -4.71 3.27
CA THR A 8 9.91 -5.47 2.96
C THR A 8 9.85 -6.79 3.74
N GLU A 9 10.96 -7.51 3.81
CA GLU A 9 11.05 -8.76 4.58
C GLU A 9 10.87 -8.52 6.07
N LYS A 10 11.46 -7.45 6.63
CA LYS A 10 11.31 -7.11 8.04
C LYS A 10 9.88 -6.76 8.42
N ILE A 11 9.20 -5.96 7.59
CA ILE A 11 7.79 -5.62 7.80
C ILE A 11 6.95 -6.90 7.78
N LEU A 12 7.12 -7.76 6.78
CA LEU A 12 6.35 -9.02 6.69
C LEU A 12 6.67 -9.99 7.83
N ALA A 13 7.94 -10.13 8.24
CA ALA A 13 8.35 -10.96 9.37
C ALA A 13 7.65 -10.52 10.67
N ALA A 14 7.65 -9.21 10.94
CA ALA A 14 7.01 -8.65 12.12
C ALA A 14 5.49 -8.94 12.14
N HIS A 15 4.81 -8.78 11.01
CA HIS A 15 3.36 -8.99 10.91
C HIS A 15 2.95 -10.47 10.86
N ALA A 16 3.86 -11.35 10.47
CA ALA A 16 3.71 -12.80 10.58
C ALA A 16 4.07 -13.35 11.98
N GLY A 17 4.62 -12.51 12.88
CA GLY A 17 5.11 -12.94 14.18
C GLY A 17 6.35 -13.85 14.10
N LEU A 18 7.15 -13.69 13.05
CA LEU A 18 8.35 -14.48 12.79
C LEU A 18 9.62 -13.64 13.02
N PRO A 19 10.71 -14.27 13.50
CA PRO A 19 11.99 -13.56 13.68
C PRO A 19 12.67 -13.22 12.35
N GLU A 20 12.42 -14.01 11.30
CA GLU A 20 12.96 -13.81 9.96
C GLU A 20 12.05 -14.46 8.90
N VAL A 21 12.14 -13.96 7.68
CA VAL A 21 11.49 -14.53 6.49
C VAL A 21 12.45 -14.52 5.29
N GLU A 22 12.10 -15.25 4.23
CA GLU A 22 12.89 -15.28 2.99
C GLU A 22 12.01 -15.18 1.73
N PRO A 23 12.56 -14.71 0.59
CA PRO A 23 11.79 -14.57 -0.64
C PRO A 23 11.24 -15.91 -1.12
N GLY A 24 9.94 -15.94 -1.46
CA GLY A 24 9.23 -17.15 -1.87
C GLY A 24 8.54 -17.90 -0.73
N GLN A 25 8.86 -17.59 0.54
CA GLN A 25 8.14 -18.14 1.69
C GLN A 25 6.69 -17.66 1.69
N LEU A 26 5.75 -18.55 2.02
CA LEU A 26 4.36 -18.20 2.27
C LEU A 26 4.17 -17.89 3.75
N VAL A 27 3.65 -16.70 4.05
CA VAL A 27 3.38 -16.21 5.40
C VAL A 27 1.97 -15.65 5.49
N GLU A 28 1.33 -15.82 6.64
CA GLU A 28 0.07 -15.17 6.99
C GLU A 28 0.41 -13.96 7.86
N CYS A 29 0.07 -12.76 7.39
CA CYS A 29 0.38 -11.52 8.09
C CYS A 29 -0.91 -10.86 8.60
N LYS A 30 -0.82 -10.28 9.80
CA LYS A 30 -1.83 -9.35 10.29
C LYS A 30 -1.82 -8.07 9.46
N LEU A 31 -3.01 -7.55 9.22
CA LEU A 31 -3.25 -6.35 8.42
C LEU A 31 -3.48 -5.15 9.34
N ASP A 32 -2.90 -4.02 8.97
CA ASP A 32 -3.14 -2.73 9.61
C ASP A 32 -4.26 -1.96 8.94
N LEU A 33 -4.48 -2.19 7.64
CA LEU A 33 -5.55 -1.57 6.90
C LEU A 33 -6.02 -2.44 5.72
N VAL A 34 -7.33 -2.49 5.51
CA VAL A 34 -7.97 -3.05 4.33
C VAL A 34 -8.73 -1.95 3.60
N LEU A 35 -8.31 -1.62 2.39
CA LEU A 35 -8.92 -0.58 1.55
C LEU A 35 -9.83 -1.19 0.47
N ALA A 36 -10.97 -0.56 0.22
CA ALA A 36 -11.75 -0.78 -0.98
C ALA A 36 -12.53 0.47 -1.43
N ASN A 37 -12.72 0.62 -2.74
CA ASN A 37 -13.44 1.73 -3.36
C ASN A 37 -14.85 1.34 -3.84
N ASP A 38 -15.63 2.27 -4.39
CA ASP A 38 -17.02 2.04 -4.83
C ASP A 38 -17.17 1.04 -5.99
N VAL A 39 -16.09 0.66 -6.67
CA VAL A 39 -16.12 -0.41 -7.68
C VAL A 39 -15.92 -1.77 -7.03
N THR A 40 -14.92 -1.88 -6.14
CA THR A 40 -14.46 -3.16 -5.60
C THR A 40 -15.08 -3.52 -4.25
N ALA A 41 -15.43 -2.54 -3.42
CA ALA A 41 -16.10 -2.74 -2.14
C ALA A 41 -17.45 -3.46 -2.28
N PRO A 42 -18.34 -3.14 -3.25
CA PRO A 42 -19.60 -3.88 -3.40
C PRO A 42 -19.42 -5.37 -3.69
N ILE A 43 -18.32 -5.75 -4.35
CA ILE A 43 -17.98 -7.16 -4.58
C ILE A 43 -17.42 -7.76 -3.28
N ALA A 44 -16.49 -7.06 -2.62
CA ALA A 44 -15.91 -7.50 -1.35
C ALA A 44 -16.97 -7.69 -0.26
N ILE A 45 -17.95 -6.78 -0.13
CA ILE A 45 -19.07 -6.86 0.81
C ILE A 45 -19.92 -8.11 0.57
N LYS A 46 -20.20 -8.45 -0.69
CA LYS A 46 -20.95 -9.67 -1.05
C LYS A 46 -20.17 -10.93 -0.71
N GLU A 47 -18.86 -10.95 -0.94
CA GLU A 47 -18.01 -12.08 -0.57
C GLU A 47 -17.84 -12.19 0.95
N PHE A 48 -17.69 -11.07 1.66
CA PHE A 48 -17.63 -10.99 3.12
C PHE A 48 -18.86 -11.64 3.75
N GLY A 49 -20.06 -11.35 3.22
CA GLY A 49 -21.31 -11.97 3.68
C GLY A 49 -21.37 -13.50 3.51
N LYS A 50 -20.51 -14.09 2.65
CA LYS A 50 -20.39 -15.55 2.48
C LYS A 50 -19.37 -16.18 3.43
N VAL A 51 -18.46 -15.41 4.01
CA VAL A 51 -17.46 -15.90 4.98
C VAL A 51 -18.14 -16.41 6.25
N GLY A 52 -19.33 -15.87 6.60
CA GLY A 52 -20.14 -16.35 7.72
C GLY A 52 -19.82 -15.68 9.06
N VAL A 53 -19.10 -14.55 9.03
CA VAL A 53 -18.90 -13.67 10.20
C VAL A 53 -19.86 -12.47 10.13
N GLU A 54 -20.31 -11.99 11.29
CA GLU A 54 -21.28 -10.89 11.35
C GLU A 54 -20.63 -9.50 11.28
N ARG A 55 -19.39 -9.40 11.77
CA ARG A 55 -18.66 -8.15 11.92
C ARG A 55 -17.28 -8.22 11.26
N VAL A 56 -16.82 -7.08 10.74
CA VAL A 56 -15.42 -6.93 10.32
C VAL A 56 -14.49 -7.10 11.52
N PHE A 57 -13.24 -7.47 11.27
CA PHE A 57 -12.28 -7.78 12.33
C PHE A 57 -11.98 -6.57 13.24
N ASP A 58 -11.88 -5.39 12.65
CA ASP A 58 -11.67 -4.11 13.35
C ASP A 58 -12.23 -2.96 12.48
N PRO A 59 -13.31 -2.28 12.89
CA PRO A 59 -13.90 -1.17 12.14
C PRO A 59 -12.95 0.02 11.90
N ALA A 60 -11.89 0.15 12.71
CA ALA A 60 -10.86 1.19 12.57
C ALA A 60 -9.69 0.77 11.68
N ARG A 61 -9.76 -0.41 11.06
CA ARG A 61 -8.76 -0.90 10.10
C ARG A 61 -9.36 -1.22 8.74
N ILE A 62 -10.56 -0.72 8.46
CA ILE A 62 -11.21 -0.81 7.15
C ILE A 62 -11.36 0.60 6.59
N ALA A 63 -10.77 0.87 5.42
CA ALA A 63 -10.95 2.12 4.70
C ALA A 63 -11.90 1.92 3.50
N LEU A 64 -12.92 2.75 3.43
CA LEU A 64 -13.92 2.75 2.37
C LEU A 64 -13.98 4.13 1.74
N VAL A 65 -13.44 4.26 0.51
CA VAL A 65 -13.36 5.52 -0.24
C VAL A 65 -14.12 5.43 -1.58
N PRO A 66 -15.30 6.05 -1.73
CA PRO A 66 -16.07 5.97 -2.98
C PRO A 66 -15.62 7.01 -4.02
N ASP A 67 -14.45 6.86 -4.64
CA ASP A 67 -13.82 7.87 -5.53
C ASP A 67 -13.82 7.55 -7.03
N HIS A 68 -14.23 6.35 -7.47
CA HIS A 68 -14.10 5.91 -8.86
C HIS A 68 -15.30 6.27 -9.75
N TYR A 69 -16.53 6.14 -9.23
CA TYR A 69 -17.77 6.47 -9.95
C TYR A 69 -18.58 7.57 -9.27
N THR A 70 -17.91 8.54 -8.64
CA THR A 70 -18.54 9.73 -8.08
C THR A 70 -18.14 11.02 -8.82
N PRO A 71 -19.10 11.88 -9.24
CA PRO A 71 -20.55 11.76 -9.09
C PRO A 71 -21.15 10.57 -9.85
N ASN A 72 -22.18 9.94 -9.28
CA ASN A 72 -22.78 8.72 -9.85
C ASN A 72 -23.41 9.00 -11.23
N LYS A 73 -22.88 8.34 -12.26
CA LYS A 73 -23.32 8.52 -13.65
C LYS A 73 -24.66 7.83 -13.97
N ASP A 74 -25.01 6.78 -13.22
CA ASP A 74 -26.20 5.97 -13.42
C ASP A 74 -26.68 5.27 -12.13
N ILE A 75 -27.85 4.62 -12.19
CA ILE A 75 -28.45 3.88 -11.06
C ILE A 75 -27.51 2.79 -10.52
N LYS A 76 -26.72 2.13 -11.36
CA LYS A 76 -25.82 1.05 -10.91
C LYS A 76 -24.71 1.61 -10.02
N SER A 77 -24.08 2.70 -10.44
CA SER A 77 -23.08 3.40 -9.62
C SER A 77 -23.69 3.96 -8.32
N ALA A 78 -24.93 4.43 -8.35
CA ALA A 78 -25.64 4.88 -7.15
C ALA A 78 -25.92 3.74 -6.16
N GLU A 79 -26.34 2.56 -6.63
CA GLU A 79 -26.54 1.38 -5.78
C GLU A 79 -25.23 0.83 -5.21
N GLN A 80 -24.13 0.92 -5.95
CA GLN A 80 -22.79 0.56 -5.45
C GLN A 80 -22.37 1.46 -4.28
N ALA A 81 -22.45 2.78 -4.46
CA ALA A 81 -22.12 3.74 -3.42
C ALA A 81 -23.05 3.63 -2.20
N LYS A 82 -24.35 3.38 -2.44
CA LYS A 82 -25.33 3.10 -1.38
C LYS A 82 -24.97 1.85 -0.58
N MET A 83 -24.63 0.74 -1.24
CA MET A 83 -24.23 -0.51 -0.58
C MET A 83 -23.01 -0.30 0.32
N MET A 84 -22.01 0.43 -0.17
CA MET A 84 -20.81 0.77 0.58
C MET A 84 -21.13 1.64 1.81
N ARG A 85 -21.98 2.67 1.65
CA ARG A 85 -22.47 3.51 2.76
C ARG A 85 -23.22 2.72 3.82
N GLU A 86 -24.15 1.87 3.39
CA GLU A 86 -24.96 1.04 4.28
C GLU A 86 -24.10 0.05 5.05
N PHE A 87 -23.14 -0.59 4.38
CA PHE A 87 -22.16 -1.46 5.01
C PHE A 87 -21.29 -0.71 6.02
N ALA A 88 -20.74 0.45 5.63
CA ALA A 88 -19.92 1.28 6.52
C ALA A 88 -20.67 1.63 7.81
N ARG A 89 -21.93 2.04 7.70
CA ARG A 89 -22.79 2.34 8.86
C ARG A 89 -23.12 1.12 9.69
N ALA A 90 -23.46 -0.01 9.06
CA ALA A 90 -23.83 -1.23 9.75
C ALA A 90 -22.65 -1.88 10.50
N GLN A 91 -21.43 -1.70 9.99
CA GLN A 91 -20.19 -2.22 10.56
C GLN A 91 -19.46 -1.19 11.45
N GLU A 92 -19.99 0.03 11.53
CA GLU A 92 -19.41 1.16 12.29
C GLU A 92 -17.98 1.51 11.85
N ILE A 93 -17.72 1.42 10.54
CA ILE A 93 -16.42 1.73 9.94
C ILE A 93 -16.09 3.20 10.17
N THR A 94 -14.95 3.49 10.80
CA THR A 94 -14.53 4.85 11.12
C THR A 94 -13.91 5.57 9.94
N HIS A 95 -13.23 4.83 9.05
CA HIS A 95 -12.56 5.35 7.87
C HIS A 95 -13.46 5.21 6.62
N TYR A 96 -14.65 5.80 6.71
CA TYR A 96 -15.56 5.95 5.57
C TYR A 96 -15.74 7.42 5.22
N TRP A 97 -15.42 7.79 3.98
CA TRP A 97 -15.62 9.14 3.47
C TRP A 97 -16.84 9.17 2.57
N GLU A 98 -17.86 9.93 2.98
CA GLU A 98 -19.10 10.09 2.22
C GLU A 98 -18.86 10.77 0.86
N ILE A 99 -19.77 10.55 -0.10
CA ILE A 99 -19.73 11.21 -1.41
C ILE A 99 -19.67 12.73 -1.26
N GLY A 100 -18.61 13.32 -1.82
CA GLY A 100 -18.29 14.76 -1.72
C GLY A 100 -17.37 15.11 -0.55
N CYS A 101 -17.01 14.15 0.30
CA CYS A 101 -16.07 14.31 1.41
C CYS A 101 -14.75 13.53 1.20
N MET A 102 -14.59 12.87 0.05
CA MET A 102 -13.39 12.12 -0.32
C MET A 102 -12.48 12.89 -1.29
N GLY A 103 -11.24 12.43 -1.38
CA GLY A 103 -10.36 12.61 -2.55
C GLY A 103 -10.02 11.25 -3.17
N VAL A 104 -9.04 11.23 -4.08
CA VAL A 104 -8.49 9.96 -4.61
C VAL A 104 -7.89 9.15 -3.46
N GLU A 105 -8.27 7.89 -3.33
CA GLU A 105 -8.00 7.06 -2.15
C GLU A 105 -6.52 7.05 -1.74
N HIS A 106 -5.60 6.96 -2.71
CA HIS A 106 -4.16 6.89 -2.44
C HIS A 106 -3.52 8.20 -2.00
N ALA A 107 -4.16 9.34 -2.26
CA ALA A 107 -3.76 10.63 -1.69
C ALA A 107 -4.46 10.87 -0.35
N LEU A 108 -5.74 10.51 -0.27
CA LEU A 108 -6.58 10.74 0.90
C LEU A 108 -6.07 10.01 2.15
N LEU A 109 -5.74 8.72 2.06
CA LEU A 109 -5.41 7.95 3.28
C LEU A 109 -4.10 8.41 3.95
N PRO A 110 -3.00 8.71 3.21
CA PRO A 110 -1.82 9.34 3.80
C PRO A 110 -2.10 10.73 4.37
N GLU A 111 -2.89 11.57 3.67
CA GLU A 111 -3.25 12.91 4.13
C GLU A 111 -4.05 12.89 5.45
N GLN A 112 -4.96 11.92 5.59
CA GLN A 112 -5.75 11.72 6.81
C GLN A 112 -4.96 11.00 7.92
N GLY A 113 -3.73 10.54 7.64
CA GLY A 113 -2.87 9.90 8.65
C GLY A 113 -3.25 8.47 9.02
N VAL A 114 -4.07 7.81 8.20
CA VAL A 114 -4.54 6.44 8.40
C VAL A 114 -3.43 5.43 8.09
N VAL A 115 -2.62 5.76 7.08
CA VAL A 115 -1.42 5.01 6.67
C VAL A 115 -0.22 5.54 7.44
N VAL A 116 0.50 4.64 8.12
CA VAL A 116 1.71 4.99 8.88
C VAL A 116 2.88 4.07 8.51
N PRO A 117 4.14 4.51 8.73
CA PRO A 117 5.30 3.68 8.52
C PRO A 117 5.24 2.34 9.23
N GLY A 118 5.66 1.29 8.52
CA GLY A 118 5.69 -0.08 9.02
C GLY A 118 4.40 -0.89 8.82
N ASP A 119 3.31 -0.27 8.36
CA ASP A 119 2.04 -0.97 8.14
C ASP A 119 2.14 -2.09 7.09
N VAL A 120 1.29 -3.12 7.25
CA VAL A 120 0.92 -4.06 6.18
C VAL A 120 -0.50 -3.77 5.70
N ILE A 121 -0.63 -3.38 4.44
CA ILE A 121 -1.88 -2.91 3.84
C ILE A 121 -2.23 -3.72 2.59
N ILE A 122 -3.49 -4.15 2.51
CA ILE A 122 -4.07 -4.62 1.25
C ILE A 122 -5.17 -3.66 0.81
N GLY A 123 -5.24 -3.41 -0.48
CA GLY A 123 -6.29 -2.60 -1.08
C GLY A 123 -6.87 -3.29 -2.29
N ALA A 124 -8.18 -3.23 -2.46
CA ALA A 124 -8.86 -3.68 -3.66
C ALA A 124 -8.71 -2.64 -4.80
N ASP A 125 -7.48 -2.18 -5.02
CA ASP A 125 -7.01 -1.29 -6.08
C ASP A 125 -5.53 -1.58 -6.39
N SER A 126 -5.14 -1.54 -7.66
CA SER A 126 -3.78 -1.86 -8.13
C SER A 126 -2.70 -0.92 -7.59
N HIS A 127 -3.03 0.37 -7.41
CA HIS A 127 -2.09 1.43 -7.07
C HIS A 127 -1.94 1.62 -5.55
N THR A 128 -2.48 0.70 -4.75
CA THR A 128 -2.25 0.61 -3.29
C THR A 128 -0.76 0.58 -2.92
N CYS A 129 0.10 0.15 -3.85
CA CYS A 129 1.56 0.24 -3.72
C CYS A 129 2.10 1.67 -3.46
N THR A 130 1.30 2.71 -3.69
CA THR A 130 1.62 4.12 -3.36
C THR A 130 2.09 4.29 -1.90
N TYR A 131 1.49 3.58 -0.96
CA TYR A 131 1.75 3.74 0.48
C TYR A 131 3.16 3.32 0.90
N GLY A 132 3.89 2.59 0.06
CA GLY A 132 5.29 2.30 0.34
C GLY A 132 6.21 3.52 0.32
N ALA A 133 5.75 4.67 -0.19
CA ALA A 133 6.43 5.95 -0.01
C ALA A 133 6.57 6.36 1.47
N LEU A 134 5.67 5.87 2.34
CA LEU A 134 5.70 6.08 3.78
C LEU A 134 6.48 4.98 4.52
N GLY A 135 7.14 4.05 3.82
CA GLY A 135 7.81 2.91 4.44
C GLY A 135 6.85 1.84 4.95
N ALA A 136 5.65 1.72 4.37
CA ALA A 136 4.71 0.63 4.60
C ALA A 136 4.84 -0.45 3.51
N PHE A 137 4.51 -1.70 3.82
CA PHE A 137 4.27 -2.71 2.80
C PHE A 137 2.81 -2.67 2.38
N ALA A 138 2.56 -2.25 1.14
CA ALA A 138 1.21 -2.11 0.62
C ALA A 138 1.07 -2.71 -0.78
N THR A 139 -0.03 -3.42 -1.03
CA THR A 139 -0.23 -4.14 -2.28
C THR A 139 -1.69 -4.22 -2.70
N GLY A 140 -1.92 -4.15 -4.01
CA GLY A 140 -3.24 -4.38 -4.60
C GLY A 140 -3.64 -5.85 -4.55
N VAL A 141 -4.92 -6.11 -4.29
CA VAL A 141 -5.52 -7.44 -4.23
C VAL A 141 -6.90 -7.47 -4.89
N GLY A 142 -7.45 -8.67 -5.09
CA GLY A 142 -8.82 -8.82 -5.56
C GLY A 142 -9.85 -8.62 -4.45
N SER A 143 -11.12 -8.41 -4.82
CA SER A 143 -12.22 -8.24 -3.85
C SER A 143 -12.41 -9.44 -2.92
N THR A 144 -12.04 -10.66 -3.33
CA THR A 144 -12.09 -11.84 -2.47
C THR A 144 -11.07 -11.76 -1.33
N ASP A 145 -9.83 -11.37 -1.63
CA ASP A 145 -8.80 -11.20 -0.60
C ASP A 145 -9.15 -10.03 0.33
N ALA A 146 -9.69 -8.94 -0.21
CA ALA A 146 -10.18 -7.83 0.61
C ALA A 146 -11.34 -8.26 1.52
N ALA A 147 -12.26 -9.10 1.05
CA ALA A 147 -13.35 -9.64 1.87
C ALA A 147 -12.83 -10.53 3.01
N VAL A 148 -11.84 -11.39 2.73
CA VAL A 148 -11.20 -12.23 3.75
C VAL A 148 -10.42 -11.36 4.74
N GLY A 149 -9.69 -10.36 4.27
CA GLY A 149 -9.00 -9.38 5.12
C GLY A 149 -9.97 -8.61 6.01
N MET A 150 -11.12 -8.15 5.48
CA MET A 150 -12.18 -7.53 6.27
C MET A 150 -12.74 -8.47 7.35
N ALA A 151 -12.82 -9.77 7.07
CA ALA A 151 -13.36 -10.76 8.00
C ALA A 151 -12.37 -11.22 9.08
N THR A 152 -11.08 -11.31 8.74
CA THR A 152 -10.08 -11.97 9.58
C THR A 152 -9.01 -11.03 10.13
N GLY A 153 -8.77 -9.90 9.45
CA GLY A 153 -7.62 -9.04 9.72
C GLY A 153 -6.30 -9.63 9.27
N GLU A 154 -6.33 -10.66 8.42
CA GLU A 154 -5.15 -11.41 7.99
C GLU A 154 -5.17 -11.62 6.46
N ALA A 155 -3.99 -11.75 5.87
CA ALA A 155 -3.83 -12.17 4.48
C ALA A 155 -2.57 -13.00 4.27
N TRP A 156 -2.63 -13.88 3.27
CA TRP A 156 -1.49 -14.69 2.84
C TRP A 156 -0.63 -13.93 1.84
N PHE A 157 0.67 -13.92 2.10
CA PHE A 157 1.68 -13.33 1.22
C PHE A 157 2.74 -14.36 0.86
N LYS A 158 3.08 -14.40 -0.43
CA LYS A 158 4.39 -14.91 -0.84
C LYS A 158 5.37 -13.77 -0.70
N VAL A 159 6.34 -13.89 0.21
CA VAL A 159 7.37 -12.86 0.45
C VAL A 159 8.07 -12.54 -0.88
N PRO A 160 8.00 -11.29 -1.37
CA PRO A 160 8.59 -10.94 -2.65
C PRO A 160 10.11 -10.81 -2.53
N ALA A 161 10.83 -11.19 -3.59
CA ALA A 161 12.23 -10.75 -3.71
C ALA A 161 12.27 -9.24 -3.99
N SER A 162 13.33 -8.55 -3.58
CA SER A 162 13.46 -7.11 -3.78
C SER A 162 14.43 -6.76 -4.92
N LEU A 163 14.05 -5.76 -5.72
CA LEU A 163 14.92 -5.03 -6.63
C LEU A 163 15.33 -3.71 -5.96
N LYS A 164 16.61 -3.35 -6.03
CA LYS A 164 17.10 -2.07 -5.50
C LYS A 164 17.40 -1.11 -6.64
N PHE A 165 16.88 0.11 -6.57
CA PHE A 165 17.16 1.18 -7.51
C PHE A 165 17.91 2.31 -6.79
N ASN A 166 19.21 2.46 -7.06
CA ASN A 166 20.02 3.53 -6.49
C ASN A 166 19.99 4.75 -7.42
N VAL A 167 19.07 5.68 -7.15
CA VAL A 167 18.92 6.90 -7.95
C VAL A 167 19.74 8.02 -7.31
N GLU A 168 20.90 8.31 -7.90
CA GLU A 168 21.87 9.27 -7.39
C GLU A 168 21.94 10.56 -8.24
N GLY A 169 22.31 11.66 -7.59
CA GLY A 169 22.49 12.97 -8.21
C GLY A 169 21.33 13.93 -7.96
N GLU A 170 21.34 15.03 -8.72
CA GLU A 170 20.31 16.07 -8.66
C GLU A 170 19.53 16.10 -9.97
N SER A 171 18.21 16.25 -9.87
CA SER A 171 17.35 16.43 -11.03
C SER A 171 17.65 17.77 -11.72
N GLY A 172 17.76 17.73 -13.06
CA GLY A 172 17.85 18.95 -13.85
C GLY A 172 16.56 19.77 -13.82
N PRO A 173 16.56 21.01 -14.33
CA PRO A 173 15.35 21.81 -14.46
C PRO A 173 14.25 21.04 -15.20
N TRP A 174 13.02 21.12 -14.69
CA TRP A 174 11.83 20.46 -15.25
C TRP A 174 11.78 18.94 -15.14
N VAL A 175 12.77 18.31 -14.50
CA VAL A 175 12.75 16.87 -14.20
C VAL A 175 12.11 16.66 -12.84
N SER A 176 11.09 15.79 -12.82
CA SER A 176 10.29 15.46 -11.65
C SER A 176 10.42 14.00 -11.25
N ALA A 177 9.86 13.63 -10.10
CA ALA A 177 9.74 12.23 -9.67
C ALA A 177 9.03 11.34 -10.70
N LYS A 178 8.09 11.90 -11.48
CA LYS A 178 7.40 11.20 -12.56
C LYS A 178 8.38 10.78 -13.65
N ASP A 179 9.30 11.66 -14.04
CA ASP A 179 10.29 11.36 -15.09
C ASP A 179 11.26 10.26 -14.64
N VAL A 180 11.63 10.26 -13.35
CA VAL A 180 12.48 9.22 -12.75
C VAL A 180 11.80 7.85 -12.85
N ILE A 181 10.56 7.71 -12.38
CA ILE A 181 9.88 6.41 -12.41
C ILE A 181 9.52 5.96 -13.82
N LEU A 182 9.15 6.88 -14.73
CA LEU A 182 8.97 6.54 -16.14
C LEU A 182 10.27 6.04 -16.78
N HIS A 183 11.41 6.63 -16.42
CA HIS A 183 12.71 6.16 -16.89
C HIS A 183 13.03 4.76 -16.38
N VAL A 184 12.82 4.50 -15.08
CA VAL A 184 13.01 3.17 -14.47
C VAL A 184 12.11 2.13 -15.16
N ILE A 185 10.82 2.41 -15.34
CA ILE A 185 9.89 1.52 -16.04
C ILE A 185 10.32 1.31 -17.50
N GLY A 186 10.78 2.35 -18.18
CA GLY A 186 11.31 2.24 -19.54
C GLY A 186 12.56 1.36 -19.64
N MET A 187 13.38 1.30 -18.59
CA MET A 187 14.58 0.44 -18.52
C MET A 187 14.25 -1.03 -18.28
N ILE A 188 13.28 -1.32 -17.41
CA ILE A 188 12.99 -2.70 -16.97
C ILE A 188 11.80 -3.33 -17.70
N GLY A 189 10.93 -2.52 -18.32
CA GLY A 189 9.71 -2.94 -18.98
C GLY A 189 8.54 -3.22 -18.04
N VAL A 190 7.37 -3.51 -18.62
CA VAL A 190 6.10 -3.69 -17.90
C VAL A 190 6.05 -4.93 -17.00
N ASP A 191 6.92 -5.90 -17.22
CA ASP A 191 7.07 -7.11 -16.39
C ASP A 191 8.44 -7.18 -15.68
N GLY A 192 9.21 -6.07 -15.73
CA GLY A 192 10.59 -6.02 -15.25
C GLY A 192 10.76 -6.25 -13.75
N ALA A 193 9.69 -6.05 -12.97
CA ALA A 193 9.62 -6.26 -11.54
C ALA A 193 8.52 -7.26 -11.14
N LEU A 194 8.11 -8.16 -12.05
CA LEU A 194 6.98 -9.06 -11.82
C LEU A 194 7.08 -9.82 -10.48
N TYR A 195 6.11 -9.58 -9.58
CA TYR A 195 6.04 -10.10 -8.20
C TYR A 195 7.19 -9.69 -7.25
N GLN A 196 8.02 -8.71 -7.63
CA GLN A 196 9.12 -8.23 -6.81
C GLN A 196 8.75 -6.91 -6.11
N ALA A 197 9.33 -6.65 -4.95
CA ALA A 197 9.27 -5.34 -4.31
C ALA A 197 10.32 -4.41 -4.96
N MET A 198 9.94 -3.19 -5.31
CA MET A 198 10.84 -2.19 -5.86
C MET A 198 11.27 -1.24 -4.75
N GLU A 199 12.51 -1.37 -4.26
CA GLU A 199 13.08 -0.53 -3.22
C GLU A 199 13.88 0.61 -3.86
N PHE A 200 13.44 1.85 -3.64
CA PHE A 200 14.08 3.04 -4.20
C PHE A 200 14.92 3.74 -3.14
N THR A 201 16.17 4.03 -3.49
CA THR A 201 17.11 4.73 -2.61
C THR A 201 18.01 5.67 -3.42
N GLY A 202 18.94 6.33 -2.75
CA GLY A 202 19.90 7.26 -3.34
C GLY A 202 19.56 8.73 -3.09
N SER A 203 20.51 9.60 -3.39
CA SER A 203 20.41 11.03 -3.08
C SER A 203 19.24 11.72 -3.77
N ALA A 204 18.91 11.32 -5.00
CA ALA A 204 17.78 11.89 -5.72
C ALA A 204 16.45 11.55 -5.03
N ILE A 205 16.29 10.31 -4.54
CA ILE A 205 15.08 9.89 -3.79
C ILE A 205 14.97 10.64 -2.46
N ARG A 206 16.08 10.76 -1.72
CA ARG A 206 16.11 11.49 -0.44
C ARG A 206 15.77 12.97 -0.60
N ALA A 207 16.11 13.57 -1.75
CA ALA A 207 15.80 14.96 -2.06
C ALA A 207 14.32 15.22 -2.42
N LEU A 208 13.53 14.17 -2.69
CA LEU A 208 12.10 14.31 -2.98
C LEU A 208 11.29 14.61 -1.73
N ASP A 209 10.26 15.43 -1.91
CA ASP A 209 9.14 15.53 -0.98
C ASP A 209 8.27 14.26 -1.02
N MET A 210 7.28 14.19 -0.13
CA MET A 210 6.41 13.00 -0.05
C MET A 210 5.56 12.79 -1.30
N ASP A 211 5.13 13.84 -1.97
CA ASP A 211 4.33 13.73 -3.19
C ASP A 211 5.15 13.12 -4.33
N GLY A 212 6.43 13.50 -4.45
CA GLY A 212 7.38 12.87 -5.36
C GLY A 212 7.62 11.39 -5.02
N ARG A 213 7.77 11.06 -3.74
CA ARG A 213 7.95 9.66 -3.30
C ARG A 213 6.70 8.81 -3.58
N MET A 214 5.51 9.33 -3.28
CA MET A 214 4.23 8.70 -3.60
C MET A 214 4.08 8.48 -5.10
N THR A 215 4.48 9.46 -5.93
CA THR A 215 4.49 9.32 -7.39
C THR A 215 5.34 8.13 -7.85
N ILE A 216 6.52 7.92 -7.25
CA ILE A 216 7.40 6.80 -7.60
C ILE A 216 6.79 5.46 -7.18
N CYS A 217 6.37 5.33 -5.92
CA CYS A 217 5.82 4.08 -5.40
C CYS A 217 4.49 3.70 -6.08
N ASN A 218 3.66 4.68 -6.42
CA ASN A 218 2.38 4.51 -7.13
C ASN A 218 2.55 3.73 -8.44
N MET A 219 3.61 4.01 -9.19
CA MET A 219 3.82 3.38 -10.50
C MET A 219 4.62 2.07 -10.44
N ALA A 220 4.94 1.55 -9.26
CA ALA A 220 5.63 0.25 -9.14
C ALA A 220 4.83 -0.88 -9.82
N ILE A 221 3.50 -0.82 -9.75
CA ILE A 221 2.62 -1.79 -10.39
C ILE A 221 2.71 -1.78 -11.92
N GLU A 222 3.09 -0.65 -12.54
CA GLU A 222 3.24 -0.52 -14.01
C GLU A 222 4.46 -1.26 -14.55
N ALA A 223 5.38 -1.68 -13.67
CA ALA A 223 6.48 -2.61 -13.97
C ALA A 223 6.20 -4.05 -13.51
N GLY A 224 4.96 -4.35 -13.10
CA GLY A 224 4.56 -5.63 -12.53
C GLY A 224 4.99 -5.82 -11.06
N GLY A 225 5.49 -4.75 -10.43
CA GLY A 225 5.95 -4.76 -9.05
C GLY A 225 4.83 -5.13 -8.08
N LYS A 226 5.16 -5.97 -7.09
CA LYS A 226 4.25 -6.32 -5.99
C LYS A 226 3.96 -5.11 -5.10
N SER A 227 4.98 -4.28 -4.89
CA SER A 227 4.97 -3.03 -4.15
C SER A 227 6.14 -2.15 -4.58
N GLY A 228 6.01 -0.82 -4.41
CA GLY A 228 7.14 0.10 -4.33
C GLY A 228 7.41 0.42 -2.87
N ILE A 229 8.65 0.70 -2.47
CA ILE A 229 8.98 1.08 -1.09
C ILE A 229 10.17 2.03 -1.01
N ILE A 230 10.07 3.00 -0.11
CA ILE A 230 11.13 3.96 0.24
C ILE A 230 11.28 3.93 1.77
N GLU A 231 12.50 3.85 2.26
CA GLU A 231 12.76 3.86 3.71
C GLU A 231 12.38 5.20 4.36
N VAL A 232 12.01 5.14 5.63
CA VAL A 232 11.62 6.32 6.40
C VAL A 232 12.84 7.20 6.68
N ASP A 233 12.76 8.47 6.33
CA ASP A 233 13.75 9.48 6.73
C ASP A 233 13.05 10.72 7.31
N ASP A 234 13.80 11.81 7.51
CA ASP A 234 13.27 13.02 8.12
C ASP A 234 12.13 13.66 7.31
N VAL A 235 12.07 13.47 5.99
CA VAL A 235 10.96 13.93 5.16
C VAL A 235 9.69 13.15 5.49
N THR A 236 9.80 11.82 5.56
CA THR A 236 8.67 10.96 5.95
C THR A 236 8.23 11.25 7.38
N ARG A 237 9.16 11.36 8.33
CA ARG A 237 8.88 11.72 9.73
C ARG A 237 8.16 13.07 9.83
N ALA A 238 8.61 14.08 9.11
CA ALA A 238 7.96 15.40 9.09
C ALA A 238 6.55 15.37 8.49
N TYR A 239 6.32 14.52 7.47
CA TYR A 239 5.00 14.35 6.89
C TYR A 239 4.04 13.65 7.84
N VAL A 240 4.46 12.58 8.53
CA VAL A 240 3.57 11.84 9.44
C VAL A 240 3.35 12.56 10.77
N ALA A 241 4.28 13.43 11.19
CA ALA A 241 4.18 14.19 12.42
C ALA A 241 2.90 15.04 12.48
N GLY A 242 2.08 14.79 13.51
CA GLY A 242 0.79 15.47 13.71
C GLY A 242 -0.33 15.01 12.77
N ARG A 243 -0.08 14.01 11.90
CA ARG A 243 -1.08 13.36 11.04
C ARG A 243 -1.38 11.94 11.49
N ALA A 244 -0.35 11.16 11.80
CA ALA A 244 -0.45 9.73 12.10
C ALA A 244 -1.48 9.42 13.20
N GLU A 245 -2.44 8.54 12.91
CA GLU A 245 -3.44 8.06 13.87
C GLU A 245 -2.88 6.97 14.81
N ARG A 246 -1.81 6.31 14.40
CA ARG A 246 -1.14 5.22 15.13
C ARG A 246 0.36 5.51 15.21
N GLU A 247 1.01 4.95 16.24
CA GLU A 247 2.46 5.10 16.42
C GLU A 247 3.19 4.43 15.24
N PRO A 248 3.99 5.18 14.46
CA PRO A 248 4.79 4.61 13.37
C PRO A 248 5.83 3.61 13.87
N VAL A 249 6.09 2.56 13.09
CA VAL A 249 7.22 1.66 13.33
C VAL A 249 8.15 1.70 12.12
N GLU A 250 9.35 2.20 12.33
CA GLU A 250 10.33 2.35 11.26
C GLU A 250 11.13 1.06 11.07
N TYR A 251 11.20 0.60 9.82
CA TYR A 251 12.04 -0.51 9.41
C TYR A 251 13.04 -0.02 8.36
N HIS A 252 14.23 -0.60 8.37
CA HIS A 252 15.30 -0.34 7.39
C HIS A 252 15.89 -1.66 6.94
N SER A 253 16.24 -1.77 5.68
CA SER A 253 17.01 -2.88 5.13
C SER A 253 18.33 -3.04 5.90
N ASP A 254 18.71 -4.28 6.19
CA ASP A 254 20.06 -4.56 6.70
C ASP A 254 21.11 -4.18 5.64
N ALA A 255 22.30 -3.75 6.11
CA ALA A 255 23.35 -3.26 5.22
C ALA A 255 23.82 -4.31 4.18
N ASP A 256 23.71 -5.60 4.54
CA ASP A 256 24.05 -6.76 3.73
C ASP A 256 22.81 -7.56 3.29
N ALA A 257 21.62 -6.95 3.31
CA ALA A 257 20.41 -7.55 2.76
C ALA A 257 20.59 -7.93 1.27
N ALA A 258 20.08 -9.10 0.90
CA ALA A 258 20.20 -9.61 -0.46
C ALA A 258 19.08 -9.04 -1.35
N TYR A 259 19.46 -8.54 -2.53
CA TYR A 259 18.53 -8.08 -3.56
C TYR A 259 18.66 -8.97 -4.78
N ALA A 260 17.55 -9.27 -5.44
CA ALA A 260 17.55 -10.06 -6.67
C ALA A 260 18.33 -9.35 -7.79
N ARG A 261 18.28 -8.00 -7.81
CA ARG A 261 19.11 -7.16 -8.65
C ARG A 261 19.23 -5.76 -8.08
N VAL A 262 20.34 -5.11 -8.37
CA VAL A 262 20.62 -3.71 -8.04
C VAL A 262 20.82 -2.93 -9.34
N TYR A 263 20.21 -1.76 -9.43
CA TYR A 263 20.28 -0.81 -10.53
C TYR A 263 20.95 0.49 -10.07
#